data_AF-A0A956DSL7-F1
#
_entry.id   AF-A0A956DSL7-F1
#
_cell.length_a   1.000
_cell.length_b   1.000
_cell.length_c   1.000
_cell.angle_alpha   90.00
_cell.angle_beta   90.00
_cell.angle_gamma   90.00
#
_symmetry.space_group_name_H-M   'P 1'
#
loop_
_entity.id
_entity.type
_entity.pdbx_description
1 polymer ?
#
loop_
_entity_poly.entity_id
_entity_poly.type
_entity_poly.pdbx_seq_one_letter_code
_entity_poly.pdbx_strand_id
1 'polypeptide(L)'
;MMMFFEMGGYSMFSVLLCGLAGLLVALYATSRPSEPRIVLAERLAKADVFFALAGYASNVAATFHYVTTHDHGPDGYAMILITGLYESTAPVIMGFTFVALIHTALAIAAFRLAKQAP
;
A
#
# COMPACT_ATOMS: atom_id res chain seq x y z
N MET A 1 -3.65 -20.32 -7.27
CA MET A 1 -2.61 -19.27 -7.38
C MET A 1 -2.89 -18.30 -8.53
N MET A 2 -3.05 -18.76 -9.79
CA MET A 2 -3.38 -17.85 -10.92
C MET A 2 -4.67 -17.02 -10.71
N MET A 3 -5.75 -17.61 -10.19
CA MET A 3 -7.01 -16.89 -9.93
C MET A 3 -6.89 -15.80 -8.83
N PHE A 4 -6.00 -16.01 -7.85
CA PHE A 4 -5.67 -15.02 -6.80
C PHE A 4 -4.90 -13.81 -7.37
N PHE A 5 -4.06 -14.04 -8.38
CA PHE A 5 -3.39 -12.98 -9.12
C PHE A 5 -4.37 -12.20 -10.00
N GLU A 6 -5.34 -12.88 -10.63
CA GLU A 6 -6.32 -12.25 -11.52
C GLU A 6 -7.37 -11.39 -10.81
N MET A 7 -7.79 -11.73 -9.58
CA MET A 7 -8.90 -11.03 -8.93
C MET A 7 -8.52 -10.00 -7.87
N GLY A 8 -7.24 -9.90 -7.48
CA GLY A 8 -6.81 -8.96 -6.44
C GLY A 8 -5.31 -8.75 -6.28
N GLY A 9 -4.49 -9.75 -6.64
CA GLY A 9 -3.04 -9.72 -6.50
C GLY A 9 -2.32 -8.61 -7.27
N TYR A 10 -2.87 -8.14 -8.39
CA TYR A 10 -2.30 -7.01 -9.15
C TYR A 10 -2.19 -5.72 -8.33
N SER A 11 -3.13 -5.49 -7.40
CA SER A 11 -3.13 -4.28 -6.59
C SER A 11 -1.98 -4.23 -5.58
N MET A 12 -1.57 -5.39 -5.04
CA MET A 12 -0.40 -5.49 -4.14
C MET A 12 0.90 -5.11 -4.84
N PHE A 13 1.05 -5.39 -6.14
CA PHE A 13 2.24 -4.95 -6.87
C PHE A 13 2.30 -3.43 -7.02
N SER A 14 1.17 -2.77 -7.25
CA SER A 14 1.13 -1.31 -7.34
C SER A 14 1.54 -0.66 -6.01
N VAL A 15 1.03 -1.18 -4.88
CA VAL A 15 1.44 -0.76 -3.53
C VAL A 15 2.93 -1.03 -3.32
N LEU A 16 3.39 -2.25 -3.62
CA LEU A 16 4.78 -2.62 -3.42
C LEU A 16 5.75 -1.74 -4.25
N LEU A 17 5.46 -1.52 -5.53
CA LEU A 17 6.29 -0.72 -6.41
C LEU A 17 6.31 0.75 -5.98
N CYS A 18 5.15 1.32 -5.65
CA CYS A 18 5.04 2.71 -5.23
C CYS A 18 5.70 2.93 -3.87
N GLY A 19 5.38 2.09 -2.88
CA GLY A 19 5.96 2.10 -1.54
C GLY A 19 7.47 1.90 -1.56
N LEU A 20 7.99 0.96 -2.34
CA LEU A 20 9.43 0.72 -2.47
C LEU A 20 10.14 1.91 -3.13
N ALA A 21 9.59 2.46 -4.21
CA ALA A 21 10.15 3.64 -4.87
C ALA A 21 10.17 4.84 -3.91
N GLY A 22 9.07 5.09 -3.19
CA GLY A 22 8.98 6.14 -2.18
C GLY A 22 9.99 5.94 -1.06
N LEU A 23 10.14 4.72 -0.56
CA LEU A 23 11.09 4.37 0.49
C LEU A 23 12.54 4.57 0.04
N LEU A 24 12.90 4.14 -1.17
CA LEU A 24 14.25 4.35 -1.71
C LEU A 24 14.57 5.84 -1.85
N VAL A 25 13.63 6.65 -2.35
CA VAL A 25 13.80 8.11 -2.43
C VAL A 25 13.96 8.72 -1.03
N ALA A 26 13.15 8.30 -0.06
CA ALA A 26 13.19 8.81 1.31
C ALA A 26 14.51 8.43 2.01
N LEU A 27 14.94 7.17 1.89
CA LEU A 27 16.23 6.70 2.41
C LEU A 27 17.40 7.44 1.77
N TYR A 28 17.36 7.66 0.45
CA TYR A 28 18.38 8.46 -0.23
C TYR A 28 18.38 9.92 0.24
N ALA A 29 17.20 10.51 0.49
CA ALA A 29 17.07 11.84 1.07
C ALA A 29 17.66 11.94 2.47
N THR A 30 17.67 10.87 3.28
CA THR A 30 18.35 10.89 4.58
C THR A 30 19.84 11.15 4.44
N SER A 31 20.51 10.58 3.43
CA SER A 31 21.96 10.70 3.23
C SER A 31 22.34 11.97 2.46
N ARG A 32 21.47 12.41 1.55
CA ARG A 32 21.64 13.63 0.75
C ARG A 32 20.35 14.47 0.82
N PRO A 33 20.14 15.20 1.93
CA PRO A 33 18.92 15.97 2.13
C PRO A 33 18.78 17.06 1.08
N SER A 34 17.60 17.16 0.47
CA SER A 34 17.21 18.27 -0.42
C SER A 34 15.70 18.36 -0.50
N GLU A 35 15.15 19.58 -0.59
CA GLU A 35 13.70 19.81 -0.65
C GLU A 35 13.02 19.02 -1.79
N PRO A 36 13.54 18.96 -3.03
CA PRO A 36 12.87 18.24 -4.11
C PRO A 36 12.72 16.74 -3.83
N ARG A 37 13.67 16.12 -3.11
CA ARG A 37 13.62 14.69 -2.77
C ARG A 37 12.61 14.42 -1.67
N ILE A 38 12.53 15.30 -0.68
CA ILE A 38 11.53 15.23 0.39
C ILE A 38 10.13 15.31 -0.22
N VAL A 39 9.88 16.33 -1.06
CA VAL A 39 8.60 16.50 -1.75
C VAL A 39 8.26 15.29 -2.61
N LEU A 40 9.21 14.74 -3.38
CA LEU A 40 8.97 13.56 -4.20
C LEU A 40 8.54 12.34 -3.36
N ALA A 41 9.27 12.03 -2.28
CA ALA A 41 8.93 10.92 -1.40
C ALA A 41 7.57 11.11 -0.69
N GLU A 42 7.20 12.34 -0.31
CA GLU A 42 5.85 12.62 0.21
C GLU A 42 4.76 12.37 -0.84
N ARG A 43 5.00 12.75 -2.10
CA ARG A 43 4.03 12.51 -3.18
C ARG A 43 3.88 11.02 -3.48
N LEU A 44 4.98 10.26 -3.44
CA LEU A 44 4.95 8.81 -3.58
C LEU A 44 4.23 8.14 -2.40
N ALA A 45 4.45 8.58 -1.16
CA ALA A 45 3.70 8.09 0.00
C ALA A 45 2.19 8.35 -0.14
N LYS A 46 1.78 9.53 -0.63
CA LYS A 46 0.37 9.83 -0.90
C LYS A 46 -0.21 8.94 -2.00
N ALA A 47 0.54 8.72 -3.08
CA ALA A 47 0.14 7.80 -4.14
C ALA A 47 -0.04 6.36 -3.62
N ASP A 48 0.86 5.91 -2.75
CA ASP A 48 0.80 4.58 -2.14
C ASP A 48 -0.47 4.37 -1.30
N VAL A 49 -0.93 5.40 -0.58
CA VAL A 49 -2.25 5.37 0.11
C VAL A 49 -3.38 5.12 -0.88
N PHE A 50 -3.38 5.79 -2.04
CA PHE A 50 -4.42 5.57 -3.04
C PHE A 50 -4.34 4.16 -3.67
N PHE A 51 -3.13 3.64 -3.89
CA PHE A 51 -2.98 2.25 -4.35
C PHE A 51 -3.48 1.24 -3.32
N ALA A 52 -3.20 1.47 -2.03
CA ALA A 52 -3.64 0.62 -0.94
C ALA A 52 -5.18 0.59 -0.83
N LEU A 53 -5.82 1.76 -0.93
CA LEU A 53 -7.28 1.88 -0.94
C LEU A 53 -7.91 1.26 -2.19
N ALA A 54 -7.31 1.45 -3.36
CA ALA A 54 -7.77 0.82 -4.59
C ALA A 54 -7.67 -0.71 -4.51
N GLY A 55 -6.58 -1.24 -3.94
CA GLY A 55 -6.41 -2.67 -3.71
C GLY A 55 -7.42 -3.25 -2.72
N TYR A 56 -7.67 -2.54 -1.62
CA TYR A 56 -8.73 -2.91 -0.68
C TYR A 56 -10.10 -2.99 -1.39
N ALA A 57 -10.48 -1.94 -2.11
CA ALA A 57 -11.76 -1.88 -2.81
C ALA A 57 -11.88 -2.99 -3.87
N SER A 58 -10.80 -3.27 -4.60
CA SER A 58 -10.74 -4.36 -5.59
C SER A 58 -10.96 -5.73 -4.95
N ASN A 59 -10.26 -6.02 -3.84
CA ASN A 59 -10.38 -7.31 -3.16
C ASN A 59 -11.76 -7.51 -2.52
N VAL A 60 -12.34 -6.44 -1.95
CA VAL A 60 -13.71 -6.46 -1.42
C VAL A 60 -14.72 -6.73 -2.54
N ALA A 61 -14.58 -6.03 -3.68
CA ALA A 61 -15.45 -6.24 -4.84
C ALA A 61 -15.33 -7.67 -5.39
N ALA A 62 -14.11 -8.20 -5.50
CA ALA A 62 -13.88 -9.59 -5.91
C ALA A 62 -14.51 -10.59 -4.94
N THR A 63 -14.40 -10.35 -3.64
CA THR A 63 -15.04 -11.19 -2.60
C THR A 63 -16.55 -11.23 -2.79
N PHE A 64 -17.20 -10.06 -2.91
CA PHE A 64 -18.66 -10.01 -3.12
C PHE A 64 -19.08 -10.62 -4.46
N HIS A 65 -18.30 -10.40 -5.51
CA HIS A 65 -18.55 -11.01 -6.81
C HIS A 65 -18.50 -12.54 -6.72
N TYR A 66 -17.47 -13.11 -6.08
CA TYR A 66 -17.35 -14.55 -5.88
C TYR A 66 -18.51 -15.13 -5.06
N VAL A 67 -18.90 -14.44 -3.98
CA VAL A 67 -20.01 -14.85 -3.12
C VAL A 67 -21.35 -14.85 -3.86
N THR A 68 -21.59 -13.89 -4.76
CA THR A 68 -22.89 -13.74 -5.45
C THR A 68 -23.03 -14.58 -6.72
N THR A 69 -21.92 -15.11 -7.26
CA THR A 69 -21.92 -15.83 -8.55
C THR A 69 -21.76 -17.34 -8.44
N HIS A 70 -21.51 -17.86 -7.23
CA HIS A 70 -21.26 -19.27 -6.99
C HIS A 70 -22.15 -19.78 -5.85
N ASP A 71 -22.57 -21.05 -5.93
CA ASP A 71 -23.30 -21.70 -4.84
C ASP A 71 -22.30 -22.26 -3.81
N HIS A 72 -22.47 -21.85 -2.55
CA HIS A 72 -21.55 -22.16 -1.45
C HIS A 72 -22.16 -23.08 -0.39
N GLY A 73 -23.40 -23.54 -0.59
CA GLY A 73 -24.15 -24.28 0.42
C GLY A 73 -24.52 -23.42 1.65
N PRO A 74 -25.25 -23.98 2.63
CA PRO A 74 -25.84 -23.21 3.73
C PRO A 74 -24.82 -22.51 4.64
N ASP A 75 -23.62 -23.07 4.81
CA ASP A 75 -22.63 -22.57 5.78
C ASP A 75 -21.42 -21.87 5.11
N GLY A 76 -21.26 -21.97 3.79
CA GLY A 76 -20.05 -21.49 3.09
C GLY A 76 -19.95 -19.97 2.99
N TYR A 77 -21.10 -19.27 2.94
CA TYR A 77 -21.16 -17.82 2.74
C TYR A 77 -20.40 -17.02 3.79
N ALA A 78 -20.62 -17.34 5.08
CA ALA A 78 -20.01 -16.59 6.17
C ALA A 78 -18.48 -16.74 6.20
N MET A 79 -17.98 -17.96 5.97
CA MET A 79 -16.54 -18.25 5.97
C MET A 79 -15.82 -17.57 4.81
N ILE A 80 -16.42 -17.58 3.61
CA ILE A 80 -15.86 -16.91 2.42
C ILE A 80 -15.82 -15.40 2.61
N LEU A 81 -16.90 -14.80 3.12
CA LEU A 81 -16.94 -13.36 3.39
C LEU A 81 -15.86 -12.94 4.40
N ILE A 82 -15.73 -13.66 5.52
CA ILE A 82 -14.71 -13.35 6.53
C ILE A 82 -13.30 -13.49 5.95
N THR A 83 -13.05 -14.55 5.17
CA THR A 83 -11.74 -14.80 4.56
C THR A 83 -11.39 -13.71 3.53
N GLY A 84 -12.31 -13.39 2.62
CA GLY A 84 -12.07 -12.37 1.59
C GLY A 84 -11.94 -10.96 2.18
N LEU A 85 -12.70 -10.64 3.23
CA LEU A 85 -12.52 -9.37 3.97
C LEU A 85 -11.17 -9.30 4.68
N TYR A 86 -10.73 -10.40 5.31
CA TYR A 86 -9.40 -10.49 5.91
C TYR A 86 -8.30 -10.26 4.86
N GLU A 87 -8.36 -10.95 3.73
CA GLU A 87 -7.39 -10.80 2.63
C GLU A 87 -7.40 -9.39 2.01
N SER A 88 -8.57 -8.74 2.00
CA SER A 88 -8.70 -7.36 1.53
C SER A 88 -7.86 -6.37 2.36
N THR A 89 -7.57 -6.68 3.63
CA THR A 89 -6.74 -5.81 4.49
C THR A 89 -5.25 -5.82 4.15
N ALA A 90 -4.76 -6.83 3.43
CA ALA A 90 -3.34 -6.97 3.10
C ALA A 90 -2.73 -5.75 2.38
N PRO A 91 -3.31 -5.22 1.27
CA PRO A 91 -2.77 -4.02 0.61
C PRO A 91 -2.78 -2.78 1.51
N VAL A 92 -3.77 -2.66 2.41
CA VAL A 92 -3.87 -1.56 3.39
C VAL A 92 -2.73 -1.63 4.39
N ILE A 93 -2.54 -2.78 5.02
CA ILE A 93 -1.46 -2.99 6.00
C ILE A 93 -0.11 -2.71 5.35
N MET A 94 0.12 -3.22 4.14
CA MET A 94 1.37 -3.01 3.40
C MET A 94 1.59 -1.52 3.08
N GLY A 95 0.61 -0.86 2.47
CA GLY A 95 0.74 0.55 2.08
C GLY A 95 0.95 1.48 3.27
N PHE A 96 0.18 1.30 4.35
CA PHE A 96 0.40 2.09 5.56
C PHE A 96 1.74 1.82 6.23
N THR A 97 2.28 0.59 6.14
CA THR A 97 3.63 0.29 6.60
C THR A 97 4.68 1.06 5.80
N PHE A 98 4.58 1.07 4.46
CA PHE A 98 5.48 1.87 3.62
C PHE A 98 5.37 3.36 3.92
N VAL A 99 4.16 3.89 4.02
CA VAL A 99 3.90 5.29 4.37
C VAL A 99 4.56 5.67 5.70
N ALA A 100 4.44 4.82 6.73
CA ALA A 100 5.07 5.05 8.03
C ALA A 100 6.61 5.07 7.95
N LEU A 101 7.20 4.11 7.23
CA LEU A 101 8.64 4.04 7.02
C LEU A 101 9.17 5.25 6.22
N ILE A 102 8.46 5.64 5.17
CA ILE A 102 8.78 6.82 4.35
C ILE A 102 8.77 8.07 5.21
N HIS A 103 7.71 8.32 5.98
CA HIS A 103 7.61 9.52 6.82
C HIS A 103 8.65 9.55 7.93
N THR A 104 9.05 8.38 8.46
CA THR A 104 10.15 8.28 9.42
C THR A 104 11.47 8.71 8.79
N ALA A 105 11.78 8.20 7.58
CA ALA A 105 12.97 8.61 6.84
C ALA A 105 12.93 10.11 6.46
N LEU A 106 11.76 10.62 6.06
CA LEU A 106 11.57 12.03 5.74
C LEU A 106 11.77 12.95 6.94
N ALA A 107 11.32 12.56 8.14
CA ALA A 107 11.58 13.31 9.36
C ALA A 107 13.09 13.46 9.63
N ILE A 108 13.86 12.38 9.42
CA ILE A 108 15.33 12.41 9.52
C ILE A 108 15.94 13.33 8.44
N ALA A 109 15.48 13.20 7.19
CA ALA A 109 15.96 14.02 6.08
C ALA A 109 15.70 15.52 6.31
N ALA A 110 14.49 15.87 6.76
CA ALA A 110 14.10 17.24 7.08
C ALA A 110 14.93 17.82 8.24
N PHE A 111 15.14 17.05 9.31
CA PHE A 111 16.01 17.47 10.42
C PHE A 111 17.44 17.74 9.96
N ARG A 112 18.00 16.86 9.11
CA ARG A 112 19.35 17.05 8.55
C ARG A 112 19.43 18.26 7.62
N LEU A 113 18.38 18.51 6.83
CA LEU A 113 18.30 19.68 5.96
C LEU A 113 18.28 20.98 6.76
N ALA A 114 17.46 21.03 7.83
CA ALA A 114 17.38 22.19 8.70
C ALA A 114 18.72 22.51 9.39
N LYS A 115 19.48 21.47 9.78
CA LYS A 115 20.83 21.65 10.36
C LYS A 115 21.86 22.21 9.36
N GLN A 116 21.61 22.10 8.06
CA GLN A 116 22.48 22.63 7.00
C GLN A 116 22.12 24.06 6.57
N ALA A 117 21.01 24.61 7.06
CA ALA A 117 20.63 25.98 6.78
C ALA A 117 21.59 26.97 7.49
N PRO A 118 22.01 28.05 6.80
CA PRO A 118 22.97 29.03 7.33
C PRO A 118 22.41 29.89 8.48
#